data_AF-A0A7J4P2Z5-F1
#
_entry.id   AF-A0A7J4P2Z5-F1
#
_cell.length_a   1.000
_cell.length_b   1.000
_cell.length_c   1.000
_cell.angle_alpha   90.00
_cell.angle_beta   90.00
_cell.angle_gamma   90.00
#
_symmetry.space_group_name_H-M   'P 1'
#
loop_
_entity.id
_entity.type
_entity.pdbx_description
1 polymer ?
#
loop_
_entity_poly.entity_id
_entity_poly.type
_entity_poly.pdbx_seq_one_letter_code
_entity_poly.pdbx_strand_id
1 'polypeptide(L)'
;SYQGINGVARYHGSSVEEALPVEMLPYDDRVECPEGVEPKKTRKAHPITRGLPGTWPHLLGYNRVIAKSEADVLATVGNDPLLVVGEHSEGRVVSWTSDIGPHWCPRGFAEWEGYTTLWRRMVSWASGE
;
A
#
# COMPACT_ATOMS: atom_id res chain seq x y z
N SER A 1 7.49 -1.29 6.02
CA SER A 1 7.93 -2.69 5.89
C SER A 1 6.92 -3.59 6.56
N TYR A 2 6.69 -4.79 6.02
CA TYR A 2 5.80 -5.83 6.54
C TYR A 2 6.66 -6.98 7.11
N GLN A 3 7.08 -7.94 6.29
CA GLN A 3 8.21 -8.83 6.65
C GLN A 3 9.57 -8.25 6.28
N GLY A 4 9.67 -7.69 5.07
CA GLY A 4 10.89 -7.09 4.55
C GLY A 4 12.05 -8.08 4.42
N ILE A 5 13.27 -7.53 4.28
CA ILE A 5 14.49 -8.29 4.03
C ILE A 5 14.71 -9.41 5.06
N ASN A 6 14.85 -10.64 4.58
CA ASN A 6 15.01 -11.84 5.41
C ASN A 6 13.91 -12.04 6.48
N GLY A 7 12.74 -11.39 6.34
CA GLY A 7 11.67 -11.45 7.33
C GLY A 7 12.03 -10.83 8.69
N VAL A 8 12.93 -9.84 8.73
CA VAL A 8 13.42 -9.27 9.99
C VAL A 8 12.51 -8.20 10.59
N ALA A 9 11.55 -7.64 9.83
CA ALA A 9 10.57 -6.72 10.40
C ALA A 9 9.51 -7.45 11.25
N ARG A 10 9.24 -8.74 10.96
CA ARG A 10 8.52 -9.68 11.85
C ARG A 10 7.13 -9.25 12.29
N TYR A 11 6.36 -8.61 11.40
CA TYR A 11 4.98 -8.24 11.75
C TYR A 11 3.96 -9.38 11.57
N HIS A 12 4.27 -10.44 10.81
CA HIS A 12 3.41 -11.63 10.73
C HIS A 12 3.24 -12.32 12.08
N GLY A 13 2.02 -12.74 12.39
CA GLY A 13 1.60 -13.33 13.65
C GLY A 13 1.55 -12.34 14.81
N SER A 14 1.71 -11.04 14.56
CA SER A 14 1.66 -10.01 15.60
C SER A 14 0.28 -9.35 15.69
N SER A 15 0.00 -8.69 16.81
CA SER A 15 -1.20 -7.87 16.97
C SER A 15 -1.28 -6.70 15.98
N VAL A 16 -0.16 -6.29 15.38
CA VAL A 16 -0.16 -5.29 14.32
C VAL A 16 -0.74 -5.87 13.03
N GLU A 17 -0.39 -7.09 12.64
CA GLU A 17 -1.00 -7.75 11.47
C GLU A 17 -2.49 -8.01 11.68
N GLU A 18 -2.90 -8.33 12.91
CA GLU A 18 -4.32 -8.44 13.26
C GLU A 18 -5.08 -7.15 12.95
N ALA A 19 -4.50 -5.99 13.27
CA ALA A 19 -5.10 -4.69 13.02
C ALA A 19 -5.03 -4.22 11.56
N LEU A 20 -4.06 -4.69 10.77
CA LEU A 20 -3.91 -4.26 9.38
C LEU A 20 -4.96 -4.91 8.46
N PRO A 21 -5.37 -4.26 7.35
CA PRO A 21 -6.32 -4.82 6.40
C PRO A 21 -5.70 -5.86 5.44
N VAL A 22 -4.52 -6.37 5.76
CA VAL A 22 -3.77 -7.33 4.95
C VAL A 22 -3.13 -8.40 5.83
N GLU A 23 -2.91 -9.57 5.24
CA GLU A 23 -2.11 -10.66 5.78
C GLU A 23 -0.72 -10.65 5.13
N MET A 24 0.29 -10.92 5.93
CA MET A 24 1.69 -10.95 5.53
C MET A 24 2.13 -12.40 5.29
N LEU A 25 3.10 -12.57 4.40
CA LEU A 25 3.75 -13.88 4.24
C LEU A 25 4.58 -14.20 5.50
N PRO A 26 4.85 -15.47 5.83
CA PRO A 26 5.69 -15.84 6.97
C PRO A 26 7.20 -15.78 6.67
N TYR A 27 7.61 -15.10 5.60
CA TYR A 27 8.99 -15.02 5.08
C TYR A 27 9.24 -13.68 4.36
N ASP A 28 10.46 -13.45 3.85
CA ASP A 28 10.82 -12.24 3.08
C ASP A 28 9.80 -12.00 1.96
N ASP A 29 9.08 -10.88 2.05
CA ASP A 29 7.96 -10.54 1.19
C ASP A 29 8.33 -9.47 0.15
N ARG A 30 9.61 -9.14 0.00
CA ARG A 30 10.02 -8.13 -0.97
C ARG A 30 9.85 -8.65 -2.39
N VAL A 31 9.25 -7.80 -3.22
CA VAL A 31 9.26 -7.93 -4.67
C VAL A 31 10.06 -6.76 -5.21
N GLU A 32 11.26 -7.06 -5.70
CA GLU A 32 12.17 -6.08 -6.32
C GLU A 32 11.83 -5.97 -7.81
N CYS A 33 11.55 -4.77 -8.30
CA CYS A 33 11.18 -4.50 -9.69
C CYS A 33 12.10 -3.42 -10.28
N PRO A 34 13.39 -3.70 -10.53
CA PRO A 34 14.34 -2.70 -11.05
C PRO A 34 13.94 -2.12 -12.41
N GLU A 35 13.17 -2.85 -13.22
CA GLU A 35 12.58 -2.38 -14.49
C GLU A 35 11.37 -1.45 -14.30
N GLY A 36 10.86 -1.34 -13.08
CA GLY A 36 9.67 -0.59 -12.74
C GLY A 36 8.38 -1.42 -12.86
N VAL A 37 7.47 -1.24 -11.91
CA VAL A 37 6.11 -1.78 -11.94
C VAL A 37 5.09 -0.65 -11.86
N GLU A 38 4.09 -0.65 -12.75
CA GLU A 38 3.07 0.41 -12.83
C GLU A 38 1.92 0.15 -11.85
N PRO A 39 1.67 1.08 -10.89
CA PRO A 39 0.46 1.07 -10.08
C PRO A 39 -0.80 1.33 -10.89
N LYS A 40 -1.86 0.60 -10.57
CA LYS A 40 -3.19 0.77 -11.16
C LYS A 40 -4.23 0.99 -10.08
N LYS A 41 -4.96 2.10 -10.18
CA LYS A 41 -6.13 2.38 -9.34
C LYS A 41 -7.24 1.39 -9.68
N THR A 42 -7.89 0.81 -8.67
CA THR A 42 -9.03 -0.08 -8.88
C THR A 42 -10.29 0.73 -9.25
N ARG A 43 -11.39 0.02 -9.55
CA ARG A 43 -12.69 0.65 -9.78
C ARG A 43 -13.43 1.02 -8.48
N LYS A 44 -12.87 0.68 -7.31
CA LYS A 44 -13.48 1.00 -6.02
C LYS A 44 -13.48 2.53 -5.83
N ALA A 45 -14.68 3.10 -5.73
CA ALA A 45 -14.83 4.51 -5.40
C ALA A 45 -14.44 4.74 -3.94
N HIS A 46 -13.43 5.58 -3.70
CA HIS A 46 -12.95 5.87 -2.35
C HIS A 46 -12.46 7.32 -2.25
N PRO A 47 -12.66 8.02 -1.11
CA PRO A 47 -12.18 9.39 -0.93
C PRO A 47 -10.69 9.57 -1.19
N ILE A 48 -9.86 8.60 -0.79
CA ILE A 48 -8.40 8.64 -0.99
C ILE A 48 -8.05 8.79 -2.48
N THR A 49 -8.65 7.97 -3.35
CA THR A 49 -8.28 7.89 -4.77
C THR A 49 -9.17 8.72 -5.70
N ARG A 50 -10.11 9.51 -5.15
CA ARG A 50 -11.06 10.31 -5.91
C ARG A 50 -10.35 11.33 -6.83
N GLY A 51 -10.61 11.25 -8.13
CA GLY A 51 -10.01 12.15 -9.12
C GLY A 51 -8.53 11.88 -9.44
N LEU A 52 -7.87 10.91 -8.79
CA LEU A 52 -6.55 10.47 -9.22
C LEU A 52 -6.67 9.69 -10.55
N PRO A 53 -5.66 9.74 -11.44
CA PRO A 53 -5.64 8.96 -12.68
C PRO A 53 -5.70 7.45 -12.41
N GLY A 54 -6.05 6.71 -13.47
CA GLY A 54 -6.18 5.25 -13.42
C GLY A 54 -4.85 4.52 -13.24
N THR A 55 -3.74 5.12 -13.69
CA THR A 55 -2.38 4.62 -13.49
C THR A 55 -1.50 5.71 -12.89
N TRP A 56 -0.48 5.30 -12.13
CA TRP A 56 0.49 6.21 -11.49
C TRP A 56 1.91 5.90 -11.99
N PRO A 57 2.91 6.76 -11.71
CA PRO A 57 4.29 6.45 -12.06
C PRO A 57 4.77 5.13 -11.47
N HIS A 58 5.76 4.52 -12.11
CA HIS A 58 6.27 3.23 -11.67
C HIS A 58 6.91 3.31 -10.27
N LEU A 59 6.86 2.19 -9.57
CA LEU A 59 7.60 1.92 -8.34
C LEU A 59 8.69 0.89 -8.65
N LEU A 60 9.73 0.82 -7.82
CA LEU A 60 10.85 -0.11 -7.99
C LEU A 60 10.79 -1.33 -7.06
N GLY A 61 9.73 -1.43 -6.26
CA GLY A 61 9.45 -2.60 -5.45
C GLY A 61 8.32 -2.38 -4.46
N TYR A 62 7.91 -3.46 -3.80
CA TYR A 62 6.84 -3.48 -2.81
C TYR A 62 6.94 -4.74 -1.94
N ASN A 63 6.21 -4.75 -0.83
CA ASN A 63 5.99 -5.93 -0.01
C ASN A 63 4.74 -6.68 -0.52
N ARG A 64 4.89 -7.95 -0.90
CA ARG A 64 3.75 -8.80 -1.26
C ARG A 64 2.94 -9.14 -0.02
N VAL A 65 1.65 -8.85 -0.08
CA VAL A 65 0.67 -9.12 0.98
C VAL A 65 -0.61 -9.66 0.35
N ILE A 66 -1.50 -10.22 1.18
CA ILE A 66 -2.82 -10.70 0.78
C ILE A 66 -3.84 -9.75 1.43
N ALA A 67 -4.77 -9.18 0.66
CA ALA A 67 -5.83 -8.36 1.24
C ALA A 67 -6.82 -9.25 2.01
N LYS A 68 -7.24 -8.83 3.20
CA LYS A 68 -8.32 -9.51 3.95
C LYS A 68 -9.64 -9.41 3.18
N SER A 69 -10.54 -10.36 3.39
CA SER A 69 -11.77 -10.51 2.59
C SER A 69 -12.71 -9.30 2.65
N GLU A 70 -12.71 -8.62 3.79
CA GLU A 70 -13.50 -7.46 4.15
C GLU A 70 -12.82 -6.14 3.79
N ALA A 71 -11.54 -6.18 3.38
CA ALA A 71 -10.76 -5.02 3.05
C ALA A 71 -11.04 -4.51 1.63
N ASP A 72 -10.91 -3.20 1.46
CA ASP A 72 -11.04 -2.54 0.17
C ASP A 72 -9.67 -2.27 -0.46
N VAL A 73 -9.41 -2.91 -1.61
CA VAL A 73 -8.21 -2.66 -2.42
C VAL A 73 -8.47 -1.47 -3.35
N LEU A 74 -7.74 -0.39 -3.13
CA LEU A 74 -7.88 0.88 -3.86
C LEU A 74 -6.90 1.01 -5.02
N ALA A 75 -5.75 0.33 -4.95
CA ALA A 75 -4.78 0.22 -6.04
C ALA A 75 -4.02 -1.11 -5.97
N THR A 76 -3.50 -1.55 -7.12
CA THR A 76 -2.68 -2.77 -7.26
C THR A 76 -1.40 -2.49 -8.04
N VAL A 77 -0.42 -3.38 -7.91
CA VAL A 77 0.74 -3.52 -8.79
C VAL A 77 0.71 -4.93 -9.38
N GLY A 78 0.45 -5.04 -10.68
CA GLY A 78 0.07 -6.32 -11.28
C GLY A 78 -1.18 -6.91 -10.59
N ASN A 79 -1.05 -8.10 -10.01
CA ASN A 79 -2.11 -8.79 -9.27
C ASN A 79 -2.02 -8.56 -7.75
N ASP A 80 -0.96 -7.92 -7.25
CA ASP A 80 -0.72 -7.75 -5.82
C ASP A 80 -1.34 -6.42 -5.31
N PRO A 81 -1.88 -6.38 -4.07
CA PRO A 81 -2.42 -5.15 -3.50
C PRO A 81 -1.32 -4.09 -3.27
N LEU A 82 -1.62 -2.83 -3.61
CA LEU A 82 -0.73 -1.69 -3.36
C LEU A 82 -1.24 -0.77 -2.24
N LEU A 83 -2.51 -0.42 -2.32
CA LEU A 83 -3.19 0.44 -1.35
C LEU A 83 -4.45 -0.26 -0.90
N VAL A 84 -4.49 -0.66 0.37
CA VAL A 84 -5.59 -1.39 0.98
C VAL A 84 -6.10 -0.62 2.18
N VAL A 85 -7.41 -0.56 2.35
CA VAL A 85 -8.04 0.07 3.51
C VAL A 85 -9.02 -0.88 4.17
N GLY A 86 -9.20 -0.71 5.47
CA GLY A 86 -10.18 -1.46 6.24
C GLY A 86 -10.41 -0.82 7.60
N GLU A 87 -11.10 -1.55 8.46
CA GLU A 87 -11.42 -1.12 9.82
C GLU A 87 -10.91 -2.15 10.81
N HIS A 88 -10.54 -1.68 12.01
CA HIS A 88 -10.19 -2.54 13.13
C HIS A 88 -10.80 -1.94 14.40
N SER A 89 -11.80 -2.63 14.96
CA SER A 89 -12.71 -2.04 15.96
C SER A 89 -13.31 -0.73 15.42
N GLU A 90 -13.26 0.37 16.17
CA GLU A 90 -13.76 1.69 15.75
C GLU A 90 -12.74 2.49 14.90
N GLY A 91 -11.56 1.92 14.63
CA GLY A 91 -10.46 2.58 13.93
C GLY A 91 -10.43 2.29 12.43
N ARG A 92 -9.90 3.24 11.65
CA ARG A 92 -9.63 3.07 10.22
C ARG A 92 -8.16 2.78 10.00
N VAL A 93 -7.85 1.83 9.11
CA VAL A 93 -6.49 1.36 8.89
C VAL A 93 -6.15 1.36 7.40
N VAL A 94 -4.95 1.84 7.07
CA VAL A 94 -4.44 1.95 5.70
C VAL A 94 -3.14 1.17 5.57
N SER A 95 -3.04 0.33 4.56
CA SER A 95 -1.83 -0.37 4.15
C SER A 95 -1.35 0.15 2.79
N TRP A 96 -0.18 0.78 2.77
CA TRP A 96 0.61 1.07 1.57
C TRP A 96 1.74 0.06 1.50
N THR A 97 1.85 -0.69 0.40
CA THR A 97 2.77 -1.84 0.33
C THR A 97 4.13 -1.51 -0.28
N SER A 98 4.30 -0.31 -0.84
CA SER A 98 5.60 0.18 -1.30
C SER A 98 6.20 1.17 -0.30
N ASP A 99 7.21 1.91 -0.72
CA ASP A 99 7.89 2.91 0.11
C ASP A 99 7.32 4.32 -0.15
N ILE A 100 7.53 5.22 0.80
CA ILE A 100 7.30 6.67 0.65
C ILE A 100 8.56 7.36 0.08
N GLY A 101 9.74 6.75 0.26
CA GLY A 101 11.02 7.28 -0.19
C GLY A 101 11.89 6.27 -0.95
N PRO A 102 13.13 6.67 -1.30
CA PRO A 102 14.04 5.78 -2.02
C PRO A 102 14.35 4.50 -1.24
N HIS A 103 14.58 3.36 -1.90
CA HIS A 103 14.75 3.24 -3.36
C HIS A 103 13.51 2.75 -4.11
N TRP A 104 12.49 2.19 -3.45
CA TRP A 104 11.28 1.71 -4.12
C TRP A 104 10.36 2.83 -4.63
N CYS A 105 10.40 4.01 -4.01
CA CYS A 105 9.75 5.21 -4.52
C CYS A 105 10.77 6.02 -5.33
N PRO A 106 10.83 5.87 -6.66
CA PRO A 106 11.72 6.67 -7.49
C PRO A 106 11.24 8.12 -7.53
N ARG A 107 12.14 9.02 -7.94
CA ARG A 107 11.86 10.45 -8.10
C ARG A 107 10.59 10.72 -8.91
N GLY A 108 10.34 9.96 -9.97
CA GLY A 108 9.14 10.10 -10.81
C GLY A 108 7.82 9.89 -10.06
N PHE A 109 7.80 9.00 -9.06
CA PHE A 109 6.63 8.82 -8.19
C PHE A 109 6.57 9.93 -7.12
N ALA A 110 7.70 10.25 -6.50
CA ALA A 110 7.78 11.24 -5.43
C ALA A 110 7.43 12.67 -5.89
N GLU A 111 7.73 13.02 -7.14
CA GLU A 111 7.46 14.34 -7.73
C GLU A 111 6.16 14.37 -8.54
N TRP A 112 5.40 13.27 -8.57
CA TRP A 112 4.12 13.21 -9.25
C TRP A 112 3.08 14.13 -8.60
N GLU A 113 2.30 14.84 -9.41
CA GLU A 113 1.25 15.76 -8.93
C GLU A 113 0.25 15.10 -7.95
N GLY A 114 -0.05 13.82 -8.16
CA GLY A 114 -0.95 13.07 -7.28
C GLY A 114 -0.33 12.64 -5.94
N TYR A 115 1.00 12.68 -5.79
CA TYR A 115 1.72 12.17 -4.61
C TYR A 115 1.23 12.84 -3.32
N THR A 116 1.31 14.18 -3.24
CA THR A 116 0.88 14.92 -2.04
C THR A 116 -0.59 14.70 -1.72
N THR A 117 -1.43 14.62 -2.76
CA THR A 117 -2.87 14.41 -2.61
C THR A 117 -3.17 13.01 -2.07
N LEU A 118 -2.48 11.99 -2.57
CA LEU A 118 -2.61 10.61 -2.11
C LEU A 118 -2.29 10.50 -0.62
N TRP A 119 -1.11 10.96 -0.21
CA TRP A 119 -0.66 10.85 1.19
C TRP A 119 -1.53 11.66 2.16
N ARG A 120 -1.88 12.90 1.82
CA ARG A 120 -2.75 13.72 2.67
C ARG A 120 -4.09 13.04 2.91
N ARG A 121 -4.69 12.46 1.87
CA ARG A 121 -5.99 11.80 2.00
C ARG A 121 -5.90 10.47 2.72
N MET A 122 -4.80 9.72 2.60
CA MET A 122 -4.58 8.52 3.42
C MET A 122 -4.57 8.88 4.90
N VAL A 123 -3.83 9.93 5.27
CA VAL A 123 -3.74 10.39 6.67
C VAL A 123 -5.08 10.92 7.16
N SER A 124 -5.71 11.86 6.45
CA SER A 124 -7.03 12.40 6.84
C SER A 124 -8.09 11.30 6.96
N TRP A 125 -8.15 10.37 6.01
CA TRP A 125 -9.12 9.29 6.07
C TRP A 125 -8.89 8.39 7.29
N ALA A 126 -7.63 8.04 7.59
CA ALA A 126 -7.25 7.23 8.74
C ALA A 126 -7.49 7.93 10.08
N SER A 127 -7.38 9.26 10.14
CA SER A 127 -7.66 10.06 11.34
C SER A 127 -9.15 10.35 11.57
N GLY A 128 -10.03 9.96 10.65
CA GLY A 128 -11.47 10.18 10.77
C GLY A 128 -11.96 11.53 10.21
N GLU A 129 -11.10 12.27 9.51
CA GLU A 129 -11.43 13.52 8.82
C GLU A 129 -12.20 13.30 7.49
#